data_AF-X1NXP4-F1
#
_entry.id   AF-X1NXP4-F1
#
_cell.length_a   1.000
_cell.length_b   1.000
_cell.length_c   1.000
_cell.angle_alpha   90.00
_cell.angle_beta   90.00
_cell.angle_gamma   90.00
#
_symmetry.space_group_name_H-M   'P 1'
#
loop_
_entity.id
_entity.type
_entity.pdbx_description
1 polymer ?
#
loop_
_entity_poly.entity_id
_entity_poly.type
_entity_poly.pdbx_seq_one_letter_code
_entity_poly.pdbx_strand_id
1 'polypeptide(L)'
;MAWDIFGDYYMQSQIYDSSEICYQKGLGYARNEYMKIDLILKLSSLYLKNRNTGEVVAFLNDFLEKHGNESFYEHYKRKIRDWCEVNRAHDILDILFPMPDL
;
A
#
# COMPACT_ATOMS: atom_id res chain seq x y z
N MET A 1 19.51 -1.86 -5.65
CA MET A 1 19.36 -2.98 -4.70
C MET A 1 17.88 -3.32 -4.63
N ALA A 2 17.50 -4.58 -4.83
CA ALA A 2 16.11 -5.01 -4.94
C ALA A 2 15.53 -5.36 -3.56
N TRP A 3 15.25 -4.32 -2.77
CA TRP A 3 14.72 -4.47 -1.41
C TRP A 3 13.36 -5.17 -1.37
N ASP A 4 12.55 -4.98 -2.41
CA ASP A 4 11.25 -5.64 -2.59
C ASP A 4 11.37 -7.16 -2.68
N ILE A 5 12.40 -7.67 -3.37
CA ILE A 5 12.66 -9.12 -3.50
C ILE A 5 12.97 -9.74 -2.13
N PHE A 6 13.82 -9.08 -1.34
CA PHE A 6 14.12 -9.53 0.02
C PHE A 6 12.90 -9.45 0.93
N GLY A 7 12.12 -8.38 0.81
CA GLY A 7 10.87 -8.23 1.57
C GLY A 7 9.87 -9.35 1.27
N ASP A 8 9.71 -9.72 0.00
CA ASP A 8 8.85 -10.83 -0.44
C ASP A 8 9.35 -12.18 0.07
N TYR A 9 10.66 -12.43 0.03
CA TYR A 9 11.27 -13.63 0.59
C TYR A 9 10.98 -13.77 2.10
N TYR A 10 11.16 -12.70 2.86
CA TYR A 10 10.84 -12.69 4.29
C TYR A 10 9.34 -12.86 4.55
N MET A 11 8.49 -12.32 3.67
CA MET A 11 7.03 -12.39 3.82
C MET A 11 6.54 -13.83 3.62
N GLN A 12 7.09 -14.52 2.62
CA GLN A 12 6.85 -15.96 2.40
C GLN A 12 7.35 -16.82 3.57
N SER A 13 8.43 -16.38 4.21
CA SER A 13 9.02 -17.04 5.38
C SER A 13 8.35 -16.63 6.71
N GLN A 14 7.31 -15.80 6.67
CA GLN A 14 6.58 -15.28 7.85
C GLN A 14 7.45 -14.45 8.81
N ILE A 15 8.50 -13.80 8.31
CA ILE A 15 9.38 -12.91 9.08
C ILE A 15 8.95 -11.46 8.83
N TYR A 16 7.85 -11.05 9.46
CA TYR A 16 7.14 -9.80 9.12
C TYR A 16 7.95 -8.53 9.41
N ASP A 17 8.68 -8.45 10.52
CA ASP A 17 9.51 -7.29 10.86
C ASP A 17 10.58 -7.03 9.78
N SER A 18 11.23 -8.11 9.30
CA SER A 18 12.22 -8.02 8.23
C SER A 18 11.60 -7.64 6.89
N SER A 19 10.39 -8.13 6.59
CA SER A 19 9.64 -7.72 5.40
C SER A 19 9.33 -6.23 5.43
N GLU A 20 8.85 -5.73 6.57
CA GLU A 20 8.52 -4.32 6.75
C GLU A 20 9.74 -3.43 6.53
N ILE A 21 10.87 -3.74 7.19
CA ILE A 21 12.14 -3.01 7.02
C ILE A 21 12.56 -2.99 5.55
N CYS A 22 12.44 -4.12 4.85
CA CYS A 22 12.80 -4.22 3.44
C CYS A 22 11.90 -3.32 2.57
N TYR A 23 10.58 -3.37 2.75
CA TYR A 23 9.67 -2.54 1.98
C TYR A 23 9.84 -1.05 2.26
N GLN A 24 10.07 -0.67 3.53
CA GLN A 24 10.39 0.72 3.91
C GLN A 24 11.68 1.21 3.25
N LYS A 25 12.75 0.38 3.25
CA LYS A 25 13.98 0.70 2.52
C LYS A 25 13.75 0.80 1.02
N GLY A 26 12.97 -0.12 0.45
CA GLY A 26 12.56 -0.09 -0.95
C GLY A 26 11.90 1.24 -1.32
N LEU A 27 10.98 1.72 -0.47
CA LEU A 27 10.27 2.98 -0.68
C LEU A 27 11.23 4.17 -0.65
N GLY A 28 12.18 4.19 0.29
CA GLY A 28 13.21 5.24 0.40
C GLY A 28 14.16 5.31 -0.81
N TYR A 29 14.28 4.24 -1.60
CA TYR A 29 15.11 4.21 -2.81
C TYR A 29 14.31 4.16 -4.12
N ALA A 30 12.97 4.12 -4.07
CA ALA A 30 12.12 3.99 -5.25
C ALA A 30 12.17 5.27 -6.10
N ARG A 31 12.65 5.12 -7.34
CA ARG A 31 12.77 6.23 -8.32
C ARG A 31 11.56 6.35 -9.25
N ASN A 32 10.67 5.36 -9.23
CA ASN A 32 9.52 5.28 -10.11
C ASN A 32 8.25 5.15 -9.26
N GLU A 33 7.27 6.00 -9.57
CA GLU A 33 5.93 6.02 -9.00
C GLU A 33 5.22 4.67 -9.00
N TYR A 34 5.35 3.88 -10.07
CA TYR A 34 4.75 2.54 -10.13
C TYR A 34 5.31 1.61 -9.04
N MET A 35 6.62 1.71 -8.77
CA MET A 35 7.26 0.91 -7.72
C MET A 35 6.87 1.42 -6.33
N LYS A 36 6.69 2.73 -6.15
CA LYS A 36 6.25 3.30 -4.88
C LYS A 36 4.89 2.74 -4.48
N ILE A 37 3.89 2.83 -5.37
CA ILE A 37 2.55 2.32 -5.02
C ILE A 37 2.58 0.81 -4.73
N ASP A 38 3.31 0.01 -5.51
CA ASP A 38 3.40 -1.43 -5.25
C ASP A 38 4.02 -1.73 -3.87
N LEU A 39 5.03 -0.97 -3.44
CA LEU A 39 5.64 -1.09 -2.11
C LEU A 39 4.72 -0.62 -0.98
N ILE A 40 3.99 0.48 -1.20
CA ILE A 40 2.96 0.98 -0.26
C ILE A 40 1.89 -0.09 -0.04
N LEU A 41 1.44 -0.76 -1.11
CA LEU A 41 0.45 -1.82 -1.02
C LEU A 41 0.99 -3.08 -0.32
N LYS A 42 2.28 -3.41 -0.49
CA LYS A 42 2.93 -4.49 0.27
C LYS A 42 3.00 -4.21 1.76
N LEU A 43 3.34 -2.98 2.15
CA LEU A 43 3.29 -2.53 3.55
C LEU A 43 1.86 -2.57 4.10
N SER A 44 0.89 -2.12 3.31
CA SER A 44 -0.54 -2.16 3.66
C SER A 44 -1.01 -3.60 3.91
N SER A 45 -0.58 -4.57 3.10
CA SER A 45 -0.87 -5.99 3.32
C SER A 45 -0.28 -6.54 4.63
N LEU A 46 0.90 -6.06 5.05
CA LEU A 46 1.48 -6.43 6.35
C LEU A 46 0.63 -5.88 7.51
N TYR A 47 0.31 -4.59 7.48
CA TYR A 47 -0.49 -3.96 8.54
C TYR A 47 -1.91 -4.50 8.61
N LEU A 48 -2.50 -4.85 7.46
CA LEU A 48 -3.82 -5.50 7.41
C LEU A 48 -3.81 -6.87 8.10
N LYS A 49 -2.73 -7.67 7.96
CA LYS A 49 -2.60 -8.96 8.66
C LYS A 49 -2.57 -8.80 10.18
N ASN A 50 -2.02 -7.69 10.67
CA ASN A 50 -2.02 -7.33 12.08
C ASN A 50 -3.37 -6.74 12.56
N ARG A 51 -4.42 -6.81 11.71
CA ARG A 51 -5.77 -6.27 11.94
C ARG A 51 -5.82 -4.77 12.24
N ASN A 52 -4.85 -4.02 11.73
CA ASN A 52 -4.83 -2.59 11.92
C ASN A 52 -5.41 -1.83 10.72
N THR A 53 -6.72 -2.01 10.48
CA THR A 53 -7.44 -1.33 9.39
C THR A 53 -7.24 0.19 9.47
N GLY A 54 -7.28 0.77 10.68
CA GLY A 54 -7.12 2.21 10.88
C GLY A 54 -5.75 2.75 10.44
N GLU A 55 -4.67 2.03 10.75
CA GLU A 55 -3.33 2.41 10.27
C GLU A 55 -3.19 2.24 8.75
N VAL A 56 -3.78 1.20 8.16
CA VAL A 56 -3.77 1.04 6.70
C VAL A 56 -4.51 2.20 6.03
N VAL A 57 -5.67 2.59 6.54
CA VAL A 57 -6.43 3.74 6.03
C VAL A 57 -5.61 5.02 6.15
N ALA A 58 -5.06 5.32 7.33
CA ALA A 58 -4.26 6.52 7.56
C ALA A 58 -3.06 6.58 6.60
N PHE A 59 -2.38 5.44 6.40
CA PHE A 59 -1.22 5.33 5.53
C PHE A 59 -1.56 5.53 4.05
N LEU A 60 -2.63 4.88 3.57
CA LEU A 60 -3.07 5.02 2.18
C LEU A 60 -3.65 6.41 1.90
N ASN A 61 -4.34 7.02 2.87
CA ASN A 61 -4.85 8.37 2.73
C ASN A 61 -3.73 9.41 2.68
N ASP A 62 -2.72 9.32 3.57
CA ASP A 62 -1.53 10.18 3.52
C ASP A 62 -0.79 10.06 2.18
N PHE A 63 -0.68 8.85 1.63
CA PHE A 63 -0.13 8.65 0.28
C PHE A 63 -0.98 9.34 -0.80
N LEU A 64 -2.30 9.15 -0.80
CA LEU A 64 -3.20 9.77 -1.77
C LEU A 64 -3.18 11.30 -1.69
N GLU A 65 -3.18 11.88 -0.48
CA GLU A 65 -3.13 13.33 -0.28
C GLU A 65 -1.84 13.94 -0.81
N LYS A 66 -0.68 13.32 -0.53
CA LYS A 66 0.63 13.79 -1.02
C LYS A 66 0.74 13.76 -2.54
N HIS A 67 0.07 12.81 -3.18
CA HIS A 67 0.16 12.59 -4.62
C HIS A 67 -1.11 13.02 -5.40
N GLY A 68 -2.03 13.75 -4.74
CA GLY A 68 -3.35 14.10 -5.28
C GLY A 68 -3.35 14.95 -6.55
N ASN A 69 -2.25 15.66 -6.82
CA ASN A 69 -2.10 16.54 -7.98
C ASN A 69 -1.20 15.96 -9.08
N GLU A 70 -0.73 14.72 -8.93
CA GLU A 70 0.15 14.09 -9.91
C GLU A 70 -0.64 13.48 -11.07
N SER A 71 -0.02 13.42 -12.25
CA SER A 71 -0.60 12.76 -13.43
C SER A 71 -0.90 11.26 -13.22
N PHE A 72 -0.28 10.65 -12.20
CA PHE A 72 -0.49 9.25 -11.81
C PHE A 72 -1.59 9.03 -10.78
N TYR A 73 -2.27 10.08 -10.31
CA TYR A 73 -3.24 9.97 -9.22
C TYR A 73 -4.35 8.93 -9.48
N GLU A 74 -4.97 8.95 -10.66
CA GLU A 74 -6.00 7.96 -11.02
C GLU A 74 -5.44 6.54 -11.14
N HIS A 75 -4.15 6.40 -11.49
CA HIS A 75 -3.48 5.09 -11.47
C HIS A 75 -3.34 4.56 -10.04
N TYR A 76 -2.94 5.40 -9.08
CA TYR A 76 -2.85 5.02 -7.68
C TYR A 76 -4.20 4.61 -7.12
N LYS A 77 -5.24 5.40 -7.37
CA LYS A 77 -6.62 5.05 -6.95
C LYS A 77 -7.03 3.68 -7.47
N ARG A 78 -6.83 3.41 -8.77
CA ARG A 78 -7.16 2.10 -9.35
C ARG A 78 -6.39 0.97 -8.67
N LYS A 79 -5.08 1.11 -8.48
CA LYS A 79 -4.24 0.11 -7.80
C LYS A 79 -4.70 -0.17 -6.38
N ILE A 80 -5.09 0.86 -5.62
CA ILE A 80 -5.61 0.70 -4.25
C ILE A 80 -6.96 -0.02 -4.28
N ARG A 81 -7.85 0.31 -5.23
CA ARG A 81 -9.13 -0.39 -5.39
C ARG A 81 -8.93 -1.88 -5.70
N ASP A 82 -8.09 -2.18 -6.69
CA ASP A 82 -7.77 -3.56 -7.08
C ASP A 82 -7.18 -4.34 -5.89
N TRP A 83 -6.30 -3.70 -5.10
CA TRP A 83 -5.72 -4.30 -3.91
C TRP A 83 -6.77 -4.56 -2.82
N CYS A 84 -7.71 -3.63 -2.58
CA CYS A 84 -8.77 -3.82 -1.60
C CYS A 84 -9.65 -5.02 -1.97
N GLU A 85 -10.02 -5.16 -3.24
CA GLU A 85 -10.80 -6.30 -3.75
C GLU A 85 -10.08 -7.64 -3.52
N VAL A 86 -8.79 -7.71 -3.90
CA VAL A 86 -7.98 -8.93 -3.74
C VAL A 86 -7.83 -9.32 -2.26
N ASN A 87 -7.69 -8.35 -1.37
CA ASN A 87 -7.50 -8.59 0.07
C ASN A 87 -8.82 -8.63 0.86
N ARG A 88 -9.98 -8.49 0.19
CA ARG A 88 -11.32 -8.37 0.80
C ARG A 88 -11.44 -7.22 1.81
N ALA A 89 -10.65 -6.16 1.63
CA ALA A 89 -10.60 -4.97 2.49
C ALA A 89 -11.64 -3.91 2.04
N HIS A 90 -12.90 -4.32 1.93
CA HIS A 90 -13.99 -3.45 1.47
C HIS A 90 -14.26 -2.28 2.43
N ASP A 91 -14.03 -2.48 3.72
CA ASP A 91 -14.08 -1.45 4.74
C ASP A 91 -13.08 -0.31 4.48
N ILE A 92 -11.86 -0.63 4.05
CA ILE A 92 -10.85 0.36 3.67
C ILE A 92 -11.26 1.08 2.39
N LEU A 93 -11.80 0.33 1.41
CA LEU A 93 -12.25 0.87 0.14
C LEU A 93 -13.35 1.92 0.34
N ASP A 94 -14.35 1.61 1.17
CA ASP A 94 -15.48 2.50 1.46
C ASP A 94 -15.04 3.79 2.16
N ILE A 95 -14.03 3.71 3.03
CA ILE A 95 -13.48 4.88 3.73
C ILE A 95 -12.66 5.77 2.78
N LEU A 96 -11.79 5.18 1.96
CA LEU A 96 -10.90 5.95 1.08
C LEU A 96 -11.62 6.54 -0.13
N PHE A 97 -12.67 5.87 -0.61
CA PHE A 97 -13.39 6.28 -1.82
C PHE A 97 -14.90 6.23 -1.60
N PRO A 98 -15.45 7.09 -0.73
CA PRO A 98 -16.87 7.15 -0.50
C PRO A 98 -17.61 7.41 -1.82
N MET A 99 -18.70 6.69 -2.04
CA MET A 99 -19.60 6.99 -3.16
C MET A 99 -20.14 8.40 -2.98
N PRO A 100 -20.14 9.26 -4.02
CA PRO A 100 -20.76 10.56 -3.90
C PRO A 100 -22.25 10.40 -3.57
N ASP A 101 -22.73 11.14 -2.57
CA ASP A 101 -24.15 11.18 -2.22
C ASP A 101 -24.96 11.57 -3.48
N LEU A 102 -25.87 10.69 -3.89
CA LEU A 102 -26.77 10.85 -5.05
C LEU A 102 -27.89 11.85 -4.77
#